data_AF-A0A5N6JH13-F1
#
_entry.id   AF-A0A5N6JH13-F1
#
_cell.length_a   1.000
_cell.length_b   1.000
_cell.length_c   1.000
_cell.angle_alpha   90.00
_cell.angle_beta   90.00
_cell.angle_gamma   90.00
#
_symmetry.space_group_name_H-M   'P 1'
#
loop_
_entity.id
_entity.type
_entity.pdbx_description
1 polymer ?
#
loop_
_entity_poly.entity_id
_entity_poly.type
_entity_poly.pdbx_seq_one_letter_code
_entity_poly.pdbx_strand_id
1 'polypeptide(L)'
;MDNPPRSAGICAHCQTPATKRCSGCRGAAEYDKVTPEPTFYCSSACQTQHWGEHKVKCKQLQARKSLSRAATLLQAILYRIRLHAHTVQSTKAHVDGSRVILRHAKEDKSKAYRPLGPLFLKLKGGDQRVFDAIVMMGSCTEAIVFLYVFVRDILSNLCSRIEELTVEILKEISIERPDGTPLTYTKNHHVYRVTLNNGEIWAINPSGAQYGFSQCLSPWREFENTRLISIHREANLGYHRVEIRRSCYHLKDRCTVIWWAELFDLAAALEEKIPTLSSSHGGNLKLILQGSEAVFQNAKNELLDKLGNCVNLCLDKTFAPQSIAMRSQLVDIRMALEKSTSHPER
;
A
#
# COMPACT_ATOMS: atom_id res chain seq x y z
N MET A 1 -31.81 4.93 6.58
CA MET A 1 -30.79 5.26 5.56
C MET A 1 -31.54 5.56 4.29
N ASP A 2 -31.74 6.84 3.99
CA ASP A 2 -32.44 7.25 2.78
C ASP A 2 -31.58 6.95 1.57
N ASN A 3 -32.13 6.19 0.62
CA ASN A 3 -31.48 5.95 -0.66
C ASN A 3 -31.24 7.31 -1.33
N PRO A 4 -30.00 7.64 -1.75
CA PRO A 4 -29.79 8.84 -2.53
C PRO A 4 -30.68 8.80 -3.78
N PRO A 5 -31.26 9.94 -4.20
CA PRO A 5 -32.15 9.98 -5.35
C PRO A 5 -31.46 9.34 -6.55
N ARG A 6 -32.13 8.36 -7.18
CA ARG A 6 -31.63 7.75 -8.41
C ARG A 6 -31.47 8.86 -9.43
N SER A 7 -30.24 9.24 -9.75
CA SER A 7 -29.96 10.20 -10.81
C SER A 7 -30.63 9.69 -12.10
N ALA A 8 -31.64 10.40 -12.58
CA ALA A 8 -32.22 10.12 -13.88
C ALA A 8 -31.26 10.62 -14.97
N GLY A 9 -31.15 9.86 -16.05
CA GLY A 9 -30.40 10.24 -17.25
C GLY A 9 -31.17 9.83 -18.50
N ILE A 10 -30.55 10.02 -19.66
CA ILE A 10 -31.14 9.68 -20.96
C ILE A 10 -30.49 8.39 -21.49
N CYS A 11 -31.29 7.48 -22.02
CA CYS A 11 -30.81 6.25 -22.64
C CYS A 11 -29.91 6.58 -23.82
N ALA A 12 -28.65 6.13 -23.78
CA ALA A 12 -27.67 6.43 -24.82
C ALA A 12 -28.05 5.89 -26.22
N HIS A 13 -28.96 4.91 -26.29
CA HIS A 13 -29.46 4.37 -27.55
C HIS A 13 -30.73 5.09 -28.03
N CYS A 14 -31.85 4.93 -27.31
CA CYS A 14 -33.17 5.36 -27.77
C CYS A 14 -33.62 6.73 -27.24
N GLN A 15 -32.76 7.43 -26.50
CA GLN A 15 -33.01 8.77 -25.97
C GLN A 15 -34.22 8.90 -25.01
N THR A 16 -34.74 7.79 -24.47
CA THR A 16 -35.80 7.81 -23.45
C THR A 16 -35.24 7.93 -22.04
N PRO A 17 -36.05 8.36 -21.04
CA PRO A 17 -35.61 8.41 -19.65
C PRO A 17 -35.09 7.05 -19.15
N ALA A 18 -33.92 7.08 -18.50
CA ALA A 18 -33.21 5.91 -18.05
C ALA A 18 -32.61 6.12 -16.66
N THR A 19 -32.63 5.05 -15.84
CA THR A 19 -32.04 5.07 -14.49
C THR A 19 -30.92 4.03 -14.33
N LYS A 20 -30.80 3.07 -15.26
CA LYS A 20 -29.77 2.03 -15.19
C LYS A 20 -28.48 2.56 -15.80
N ARG A 21 -27.43 2.63 -15.00
CA ARG A 21 -26.07 2.94 -15.47
C ARG A 21 -25.37 1.67 -15.93
N CYS A 22 -24.45 1.79 -16.89
CA CYS A 22 -23.59 0.66 -17.28
C CYS A 22 -22.83 0.13 -16.05
N SER A 23 -23.05 -1.14 -15.69
CA SER A 23 -22.41 -1.78 -14.53
C SER A 23 -20.91 -1.96 -14.69
N GLY A 24 -20.43 -2.07 -15.94
CA GLY A 24 -19.02 -2.24 -16.26
C GLY A 24 -18.19 -1.01 -15.89
N CYS A 25 -18.57 0.17 -16.38
CA CYS A 25 -17.80 1.40 -16.18
C CYS A 25 -18.25 2.25 -14.98
N ARG A 26 -19.36 1.94 -14.32
CA ARG A 26 -19.80 2.67 -13.11
C ARG A 26 -18.77 2.51 -11.98
N GLY A 27 -18.35 3.64 -11.41
CA GLY A 27 -17.37 3.72 -10.32
C GLY A 27 -15.92 3.80 -10.80
N ALA A 28 -15.69 4.11 -12.07
CA ALA A 28 -14.36 4.42 -12.57
C ALA A 28 -13.82 5.71 -11.93
N ALA A 29 -12.54 5.73 -11.59
CA ALA A 29 -11.86 6.91 -11.05
C ALA A 29 -11.73 8.03 -12.11
N GLU A 30 -11.65 9.26 -11.63
CA GLU A 30 -11.39 10.45 -12.45
C GLU A 30 -9.96 10.46 -12.95
N TYR A 31 -9.74 10.98 -14.16
CA TYR A 31 -8.41 11.12 -14.76
C TYR A 31 -8.27 12.52 -15.34
N ASP A 32 -7.17 13.21 -15.01
CA ASP A 32 -6.90 14.60 -15.42
C ASP A 32 -8.06 15.58 -15.15
N LYS A 33 -8.69 15.45 -13.97
CA LYS A 33 -9.85 16.26 -13.54
C LYS A 33 -11.09 16.12 -14.44
N VAL A 34 -11.13 15.09 -15.29
CA VAL A 34 -12.29 14.74 -16.11
C VAL A 34 -13.04 13.61 -15.42
N THR A 35 -14.17 13.95 -14.81
CA THR A 35 -15.11 12.97 -14.27
C THR A 35 -15.79 12.22 -15.42
N PRO A 36 -15.75 10.88 -15.45
CA PRO A 36 -16.42 10.12 -16.49
C PRO A 36 -17.94 10.34 -16.46
N GLU A 37 -18.50 10.87 -17.55
CA GLU A 37 -19.95 10.98 -17.68
C GLU A 37 -20.62 9.59 -17.62
N PRO A 38 -21.63 9.41 -16.76
CA PRO A 38 -22.33 8.14 -16.64
C PRO A 38 -23.13 7.82 -17.90
N THR A 39 -22.94 6.63 -18.47
CA THR A 39 -23.77 6.12 -19.56
C THR A 39 -25.00 5.40 -19.01
N PHE A 40 -26.20 5.84 -19.42
CA PHE A 40 -27.48 5.28 -19.00
C PHE A 40 -28.15 4.47 -20.11
N TYR A 41 -28.93 3.46 -19.71
CA TYR A 41 -29.76 2.64 -20.60
C TYR A 41 -31.12 2.37 -19.94
N CYS A 42 -32.19 2.33 -20.72
CA CYS A 42 -33.51 1.91 -20.22
C CYS A 42 -33.59 0.36 -20.08
N SER A 43 -32.87 -0.37 -20.93
CA SER A 43 -32.86 -1.84 -20.99
C SER A 43 -31.48 -2.39 -21.38
N SER A 44 -31.27 -3.68 -21.12
CA SER A 44 -30.09 -4.42 -21.62
C SER A 44 -30.07 -4.49 -23.14
N ALA A 45 -31.24 -4.54 -23.81
CA ALA A 45 -31.32 -4.52 -25.27
C ALA A 45 -30.72 -3.24 -25.86
N CYS A 46 -31.08 -2.08 -25.32
CA CYS A 46 -30.50 -0.80 -25.73
C CYS A 46 -28.99 -0.73 -25.45
N GLN A 47 -28.53 -1.32 -24.34
CA GLN A 47 -27.10 -1.43 -24.06
C GLN A 47 -26.37 -2.27 -25.12
N THR A 48 -26.94 -3.41 -25.51
CA THR A 48 -26.36 -4.28 -26.54
C THR A 48 -26.29 -3.58 -27.89
N GLN A 49 -27.34 -2.86 -28.27
CA GLN A 49 -27.38 -2.13 -29.54
C GLN A 49 -26.35 -0.99 -29.59
N HIS A 50 -26.19 -0.23 -28.50
CA HIS A 50 -25.17 0.83 -28.40
C HIS A 50 -23.76 0.30 -28.06
N TRP A 51 -23.58 -1.03 -27.93
CA TRP A 51 -22.31 -1.59 -27.47
C TRP A 51 -21.15 -1.29 -28.41
N GLY A 52 -21.38 -1.25 -29.74
CA GLY A 52 -20.35 -0.94 -30.73
C GLY A 52 -19.62 0.39 -30.44
N GLU A 53 -20.39 1.43 -30.12
CA GLU A 53 -19.89 2.77 -29.80
C GLU A 53 -19.34 2.85 -28.37
N HIS A 54 -20.05 2.21 -27.41
CA HIS A 54 -19.68 2.30 -26.00
C HIS A 54 -18.43 1.49 -25.62
N LYS A 55 -18.16 0.38 -26.30
CA LYS A 55 -17.20 -0.65 -25.88
C LYS A 55 -15.80 -0.10 -25.58
N VAL A 56 -15.27 0.79 -26.42
CA VAL A 56 -13.91 1.34 -26.24
C VAL A 56 -13.82 2.17 -24.96
N LYS A 57 -14.72 3.15 -24.78
CA LYS A 57 -14.81 3.97 -23.57
C LYS A 57 -15.10 3.11 -22.34
N CYS A 58 -15.99 2.13 -22.47
CA CYS A 58 -16.32 1.21 -21.38
C CYS A 58 -15.09 0.44 -20.87
N LYS A 59 -14.27 -0.10 -21.77
CA LYS A 59 -13.03 -0.82 -21.42
C LYS A 59 -12.01 0.09 -20.71
N GLN A 60 -11.82 1.31 -21.18
CA GLN A 60 -10.93 2.28 -20.51
C GLN A 60 -11.40 2.56 -19.07
N LEU A 61 -12.70 2.84 -18.90
CA LEU A 61 -13.27 3.08 -17.57
C LEU A 61 -13.26 1.84 -16.67
N GLN A 62 -13.44 0.65 -17.22
CA GLN A 62 -13.26 -0.60 -16.49
C GLN A 62 -11.82 -0.76 -15.99
N ALA A 63 -10.81 -0.42 -16.79
CA ALA A 63 -9.42 -0.44 -16.37
C ALA A 63 -9.17 0.53 -15.19
N ARG A 64 -9.67 1.76 -15.27
CA ARG A 64 -9.59 2.73 -14.15
C ARG A 64 -10.25 2.22 -12.87
N LYS A 65 -11.43 1.60 -12.99
CA LYS A 65 -12.14 0.99 -11.87
C LYS A 65 -11.33 -0.15 -11.24
N SER A 66 -10.80 -1.06 -12.06
CA SER A 66 -9.93 -2.14 -11.59
C SER A 66 -8.67 -1.61 -10.93
N LEU A 67 -8.08 -0.53 -11.44
CA LEU A 67 -6.90 0.10 -10.85
C LEU A 67 -7.20 0.71 -9.48
N SER A 68 -8.33 1.42 -9.35
CA SER A 68 -8.79 1.96 -8.08
C SER A 68 -9.02 0.86 -7.03
N ARG A 69 -9.64 -0.25 -7.43
CA ARG A 69 -9.79 -1.44 -6.58
C ARG A 69 -8.45 -2.04 -6.19
N ALA A 70 -7.49 -2.12 -7.12
CA ALA A 70 -6.16 -2.64 -6.85
C ALA A 70 -5.41 -1.74 -5.85
N ALA A 71 -5.38 -0.42 -6.06
CA ALA A 71 -4.70 0.52 -5.17
C ALA A 71 -5.27 0.47 -3.74
N THR A 72 -6.60 0.49 -3.60
CA THR A 72 -7.27 0.40 -2.29
C THR A 72 -7.08 -0.95 -1.61
N LEU A 73 -6.96 -2.04 -2.37
CA LEU A 73 -6.63 -3.36 -1.84
C LEU A 73 -5.17 -3.42 -1.36
N LEU A 74 -4.22 -2.92 -2.15
CA LEU A 74 -2.79 -2.87 -1.80
C LEU A 74 -2.54 -2.03 -0.53
N GLN A 75 -3.21 -0.88 -0.42
CA GLN A 75 -3.19 -0.08 0.81
C GLN A 75 -3.76 -0.89 1.99
N ALA A 76 -4.93 -1.51 1.83
CA ALA A 76 -5.54 -2.28 2.91
C ALA A 76 -4.68 -3.49 3.35
N ILE A 77 -3.99 -4.15 2.42
CA ILE A 77 -3.02 -5.22 2.72
C ILE A 77 -1.89 -4.68 3.60
N LEU A 78 -1.30 -3.55 3.22
CA LEU A 78 -0.23 -2.93 4.00
C LEU A 78 -0.71 -2.51 5.40
N TYR A 79 -1.90 -1.91 5.50
CA TYR A 79 -2.54 -1.59 6.78
C TYR A 79 -2.71 -2.84 7.63
N ARG A 80 -3.23 -3.92 7.06
CA ARG A 80 -3.42 -5.17 7.79
C ARG A 80 -2.09 -5.71 8.29
N ILE A 81 -1.05 -5.78 7.46
CA ILE A 81 0.29 -6.20 7.91
C ILE A 81 0.75 -5.33 9.07
N ARG A 82 0.65 -4.00 8.97
CA ARG A 82 1.16 -3.07 9.98
C ARG A 82 0.36 -3.01 11.27
N LEU A 83 -0.93 -3.36 11.26
CA LEU A 83 -1.68 -3.49 12.50
C LEU A 83 -1.16 -4.67 13.36
N HIS A 84 -0.60 -5.69 12.71
CA HIS A 84 -0.07 -6.89 13.37
C HIS A 84 1.46 -6.85 13.54
N ALA A 85 2.19 -6.19 12.63
CA ALA A 85 3.65 -6.15 12.56
C ALA A 85 4.15 -4.70 12.48
N HIS A 86 4.15 -4.03 13.61
CA HIS A 86 4.56 -2.63 13.77
C HIS A 86 5.81 -2.51 14.65
N THR A 87 6.69 -1.55 14.34
CA THR A 87 7.88 -1.23 15.15
C THR A 87 7.51 -0.44 16.42
N VAL A 88 6.44 0.34 16.35
CA VAL A 88 5.85 1.05 17.50
C VAL A 88 4.73 0.19 18.09
N GLN A 89 4.95 -0.39 19.26
CA GLN A 89 3.96 -1.29 19.89
C GLN A 89 2.97 -0.56 20.81
N SER A 90 3.39 0.48 21.55
CA SER A 90 2.47 1.21 22.44
C SER A 90 2.75 2.70 22.50
N THR A 91 1.77 3.50 22.09
CA THR A 91 1.87 4.97 22.11
C THR A 91 0.56 5.66 22.51
N LYS A 92 0.73 6.86 23.07
CA LYS A 92 -0.32 7.87 23.20
C LYS A 92 -0.01 8.96 22.18
N ALA A 93 -1.00 9.37 21.41
CA ALA A 93 -0.87 10.46 20.46
C ALA A 93 -1.60 11.70 20.96
N HIS A 94 -0.98 12.86 20.75
CA HIS A 94 -1.59 14.18 20.90
C HIS A 94 -1.46 14.94 19.59
N VAL A 95 -2.52 15.63 19.20
CA VAL A 95 -2.61 16.36 17.93
C VAL A 95 -2.56 17.85 18.25
N ASP A 96 -1.65 18.56 17.59
CA ASP A 96 -1.47 20.00 17.64
C ASP A 96 -1.37 20.52 16.19
N GLY A 97 -2.51 20.93 15.63
CA GLY A 97 -2.61 21.28 14.21
C GLY A 97 -2.21 20.11 13.30
N SER A 98 -1.17 20.31 12.47
CA SER A 98 -0.59 19.30 11.58
C SER A 98 0.46 18.41 12.25
N ARG A 99 0.75 18.64 13.54
CA ARG A 99 1.77 17.90 14.29
C ARG A 99 1.11 16.82 15.14
N VAL A 100 1.61 15.60 15.00
CA VAL A 100 1.21 14.43 15.79
C VAL A 100 2.36 14.08 16.74
N ILE A 101 2.18 14.38 18.02
CA ILE A 101 3.17 14.12 19.05
C ILE A 101 2.93 12.73 19.64
N LEU A 102 3.88 11.82 19.42
CA LEU A 102 3.84 10.45 19.92
C LEU A 102 4.64 10.29 21.22
N ARG A 103 3.94 9.87 22.28
CA ARG A 103 4.53 9.51 23.57
C ARG A 103 4.54 8.00 23.71
N HIS A 104 5.71 7.39 23.90
CA HIS A 104 5.79 5.98 24.24
C HIS A 104 5.15 5.73 25.60
N ALA A 105 4.38 4.64 25.73
CA ALA A 105 3.65 4.33 26.96
C ALA A 105 4.57 3.99 28.15
N LYS A 106 5.80 3.54 27.88
CA LYS A 106 6.89 3.40 28.85
C LYS A 106 8.16 3.96 28.21
N GLU A 107 8.87 4.84 28.91
CA GLU A 107 10.29 5.11 28.63
C GLU A 107 11.05 3.84 28.98
N ASP A 108 11.05 2.86 28.07
CA ASP A 108 11.89 1.70 28.23
C ASP A 108 13.33 2.13 27.95
N LYS A 109 14.01 2.56 29.01
CA LYS A 109 15.40 3.04 29.00
C LYS A 109 16.41 1.93 28.67
N SER A 110 15.99 0.71 28.32
CA SER A 110 16.87 -0.47 28.36
C SER A 110 17.01 -1.31 27.08
N LYS A 111 16.31 -1.07 25.97
CA LYS A 111 16.49 -1.89 24.75
C LYS A 111 16.53 -1.06 23.46
N ALA A 112 17.71 -1.02 22.83
CA ALA A 112 17.96 -0.37 21.53
C ALA A 112 17.24 -1.02 20.34
N TYR A 113 16.60 -2.18 20.55
CA TYR A 113 15.93 -2.94 19.51
C TYR A 113 14.55 -3.41 20.01
N ARG A 114 13.52 -3.21 19.17
CA ARG A 114 12.13 -3.63 19.42
C ARG A 114 11.66 -4.54 18.28
N PRO A 115 11.22 -5.78 18.58
CA PRO A 115 10.68 -6.66 17.56
C PRO A 115 9.35 -6.14 17.00
N LEU A 116 9.03 -6.57 15.78
CA LEU A 116 7.73 -6.31 15.18
C LEU A 116 6.63 -6.93 16.04
N GLY A 117 5.56 -6.18 16.27
CA GLY A 117 4.42 -6.68 17.02
C GLY A 117 3.16 -5.84 16.81
N PRO A 118 2.05 -6.22 17.41
CA PRO A 118 0.78 -5.52 17.20
C PRO A 118 0.85 -4.08 17.67
N LEU A 119 0.21 -3.19 16.92
CA LEU A 119 0.10 -1.77 17.27
C LEU A 119 -1.01 -1.56 18.32
N PHE A 120 -0.62 -1.09 19.51
CA PHE A 120 -1.54 -0.60 20.53
C PHE A 120 -1.51 0.93 20.59
N LEU A 121 -2.50 1.57 19.98
CA LEU A 121 -2.61 3.03 19.94
C LEU A 121 -3.77 3.52 20.81
N LYS A 122 -3.48 4.41 21.76
CA LYS A 122 -4.50 5.19 22.46
C LYS A 122 -4.55 6.60 21.87
N LEU A 123 -5.50 6.83 20.98
CA LEU A 123 -5.75 8.13 20.36
C LEU A 123 -6.89 8.86 21.10
N LYS A 124 -6.61 10.04 21.65
CA LYS A 124 -7.66 10.92 22.17
C LYS A 124 -8.28 11.69 21.01
N GLY A 125 -9.60 11.70 20.88
CA GLY A 125 -10.32 12.52 19.89
C GLY A 125 -10.67 11.83 18.56
N GLY A 126 -10.26 10.57 18.34
CA GLY A 126 -10.81 9.73 17.25
C GLY A 126 -10.48 10.15 15.81
N ASP A 127 -9.43 10.94 15.57
CA ASP A 127 -9.06 11.37 14.21
C ASP A 127 -8.48 10.21 13.39
N GLN A 128 -9.28 9.71 12.43
CA GLN A 128 -8.88 8.61 11.53
C GLN A 128 -7.63 8.95 10.70
N ARG A 129 -7.46 10.21 10.29
CA ARG A 129 -6.29 10.63 9.49
C ARG A 129 -5.02 10.55 10.31
N VAL A 130 -5.09 10.90 11.59
CA VAL A 130 -3.97 10.76 12.53
C VAL A 130 -3.70 9.30 12.83
N PHE A 131 -4.74 8.49 13.06
CA PHE A 131 -4.59 7.04 13.22
C PHE A 131 -3.86 6.42 12.01
N ASP A 132 -4.32 6.74 10.81
CA ASP A 132 -3.77 6.29 9.54
C ASP A 132 -2.31 6.71 9.37
N ALA A 133 -1.97 7.95 9.71
CA ALA A 133 -0.60 8.45 9.67
C ALA A 133 0.32 7.69 10.64
N ILE A 134 -0.16 7.38 11.85
CA ILE A 134 0.61 6.62 12.85
C ILE A 134 0.81 5.18 12.39
N VAL A 135 -0.24 4.53 11.89
CA VAL A 135 -0.19 3.15 11.36
C VAL A 135 0.74 3.08 10.15
N MET A 136 0.82 4.13 9.33
CA MET A 136 1.67 4.20 8.14
C MET A 136 3.03 4.89 8.36
N MET A 137 3.37 5.31 9.58
CA MET A 137 4.64 5.96 9.89
C MET A 137 5.85 5.10 9.46
N GLY A 138 6.61 5.54 8.46
CA GLY A 138 7.82 4.85 8.02
C GLY A 138 7.59 3.62 7.12
N SER A 139 6.37 3.35 6.63
CA SER A 139 6.12 2.16 5.78
C SER A 139 6.38 2.34 4.31
N CYS A 140 6.91 3.48 3.87
CA CYS A 140 7.23 3.63 2.45
C CYS A 140 8.15 2.52 1.93
N THR A 141 9.18 2.15 2.70
CA THR A 141 10.07 1.05 2.32
C THR A 141 9.44 -0.32 2.55
N GLU A 142 8.67 -0.49 3.64
CA GLU A 142 7.91 -1.71 3.91
C GLU A 142 6.89 -2.02 2.82
N ALA A 143 6.26 -1.00 2.24
CA ALA A 143 5.33 -1.12 1.12
C ALA A 143 5.99 -1.80 -0.10
N ILE A 144 7.24 -1.46 -0.40
CA ILE A 144 8.00 -2.11 -1.48
C ILE A 144 8.31 -3.57 -1.12
N VAL A 145 8.75 -3.80 0.12
CA VAL A 145 9.17 -5.14 0.57
C VAL A 145 7.98 -6.11 0.65
N PHE A 146 6.87 -5.72 1.28
CA PHE A 146 5.73 -6.59 1.52
C PHE A 146 4.78 -6.71 0.31
N LEU A 147 4.65 -5.66 -0.51
CA LEU A 147 3.64 -5.66 -1.56
C LEU A 147 4.16 -6.19 -2.90
N TYR A 148 5.44 -6.53 -3.05
CA TYR A 148 6.03 -6.93 -4.33
C TYR A 148 5.21 -8.00 -5.09
N VAL A 149 4.92 -9.15 -4.47
CA VAL A 149 4.14 -10.22 -5.11
C VAL A 149 2.70 -9.78 -5.37
N PHE A 150 2.08 -9.06 -4.42
CA PHE A 150 0.72 -8.55 -4.59
C PHE A 150 0.63 -7.59 -5.78
N VAL A 151 1.53 -6.62 -5.89
CA VAL A 151 1.61 -5.65 -7.00
C VAL A 151 1.80 -6.39 -8.32
N ARG A 152 2.79 -7.29 -8.39
CA ARG A 152 3.06 -8.09 -9.60
C ARG A 152 1.81 -8.84 -10.06
N ASP A 153 1.17 -9.59 -9.16
CA ASP A 153 0.10 -10.50 -9.52
C ASP A 153 -1.21 -9.76 -9.82
N ILE A 154 -1.56 -8.77 -8.99
CA ILE A 154 -2.80 -7.98 -9.12
C ILE A 154 -2.76 -7.10 -10.38
N LEU A 155 -1.60 -6.52 -10.72
CA LEU A 155 -1.49 -5.55 -11.82
C LEU A 155 -1.01 -6.15 -13.15
N SER A 156 -0.49 -7.39 -13.17
CA SER A 156 0.14 -8.06 -14.33
C SER A 156 -0.57 -7.93 -15.68
N ASN A 157 -1.91 -7.88 -15.70
CA ASN A 157 -2.71 -7.80 -16.93
C ASN A 157 -3.43 -6.45 -17.11
N LEU A 158 -3.30 -5.57 -16.12
CA LEU A 158 -3.94 -4.26 -16.10
C LEU A 158 -3.00 -3.17 -16.64
N CYS A 159 -1.71 -3.32 -16.31
CA CYS A 159 -0.67 -2.35 -16.59
C CYS A 159 0.31 -2.90 -17.62
N SER A 160 0.71 -2.05 -18.57
CA SER A 160 1.78 -2.33 -19.52
C SER A 160 3.16 -2.05 -18.91
N ARG A 161 3.22 -1.20 -17.87
CA ARG A 161 4.45 -0.87 -17.14
C ARG A 161 4.16 -0.62 -15.66
N ILE A 162 5.06 -1.07 -14.80
CA ILE A 162 5.05 -0.84 -13.35
C ILE A 162 6.47 -0.45 -12.93
N GLU A 163 6.60 0.75 -12.40
CA GLU A 163 7.86 1.36 -11.96
C GLU A 163 7.79 1.63 -10.46
N GLU A 164 8.89 1.41 -9.76
CA GLU A 164 9.07 1.83 -8.38
C GLU A 164 9.89 3.12 -8.39
N LEU A 165 9.37 4.15 -7.72
CA LEU A 165 10.03 5.45 -7.65
C LEU A 165 10.52 5.72 -6.23
N THR A 166 11.67 6.39 -6.13
CA THR A 166 12.08 7.12 -4.92
C THR A 166 11.88 8.60 -5.17
N VAL A 167 11.08 9.24 -4.33
CA VAL A 167 10.63 10.62 -4.51
C VAL A 167 10.74 11.41 -3.21
N GLU A 168 10.88 12.73 -3.31
CA GLU A 168 10.58 13.65 -2.20
C GLU A 168 9.16 14.18 -2.40
N ILE A 169 8.35 14.21 -1.34
CA ILE A 169 6.96 14.69 -1.41
C ILE A 169 6.65 15.71 -0.32
N LEU A 170 5.63 16.54 -0.58
CA LEU A 170 5.05 17.46 0.40
C LEU A 170 4.49 16.67 1.60
N LYS A 171 4.42 17.33 2.76
CA LYS A 171 3.90 16.73 4.00
C LYS A 171 2.78 17.59 4.56
N GLU A 172 1.61 17.00 4.77
CA GLU A 172 0.48 17.66 5.44
C GLU A 172 0.44 17.32 6.94
N ILE A 173 1.06 16.20 7.33
CA ILE A 173 1.20 15.76 8.73
C ILE A 173 2.68 15.48 9.03
N SER A 174 3.13 15.95 10.20
CA SER A 174 4.42 15.60 10.79
C SER A 174 4.19 14.76 12.03
N ILE A 175 4.93 13.65 12.17
CA ILE A 175 4.88 12.80 13.37
C ILE A 175 6.18 12.96 14.14
N GLU A 176 6.09 13.41 15.38
CA GLU A 176 7.21 13.89 16.18
C GLU A 176 7.22 13.25 17.58
N ARG A 177 8.40 13.25 18.19
CA ARG A 177 8.60 12.99 19.61
C ARG A 177 8.23 14.23 20.44
N PRO A 178 8.07 14.11 21.78
CA PRO A 178 7.77 15.25 22.65
C PRO A 178 8.84 16.35 22.65
N ASP A 179 10.08 16.02 22.28
CA ASP A 179 11.19 16.97 22.12
C ASP A 179 11.16 17.71 20.76
N GLY A 180 10.16 17.44 19.91
CA GLY A 180 10.03 18.02 18.57
C GLY A 180 10.80 17.28 17.47
N THR A 181 11.52 16.20 17.80
CA THR A 181 12.28 15.43 16.81
C THR A 181 11.33 14.64 15.91
N PRO A 182 11.40 14.78 14.56
CA PRO A 182 10.62 13.97 13.65
C PRO A 182 10.93 12.48 13.79
N LEU A 183 9.91 11.63 13.79
CA LEU A 183 10.09 10.17 13.78
C LEU A 183 10.38 9.63 12.37
N THR A 184 10.11 10.41 11.32
CA THR A 184 10.46 10.09 9.94
C THR A 184 11.64 10.95 9.48
N TYR A 185 12.84 10.39 9.52
CA TYR A 185 14.09 11.11 9.20
C TYR A 185 14.36 11.24 7.71
N THR A 186 13.69 10.44 6.87
CA THR A 186 13.92 10.41 5.43
C THR A 186 13.03 11.40 4.68
N LYS A 187 13.65 12.11 3.74
CA LYS A 187 12.94 12.87 2.68
C LYS A 187 12.46 11.95 1.56
N ASN A 188 13.12 10.79 1.40
CA ASN A 188 12.76 9.79 0.42
C ASN A 188 11.48 9.08 0.83
N HIS A 189 10.59 8.95 -0.14
CA HIS A 189 9.34 8.20 -0.11
C HIS A 189 9.30 7.27 -1.31
N HIS A 190 8.61 6.14 -1.19
CA HIS A 190 8.46 5.18 -2.27
C HIS A 190 7.03 5.11 -2.75
N VAL A 191 6.85 5.19 -4.07
CA VAL A 191 5.55 5.07 -4.75
C VAL A 191 5.68 4.18 -5.98
N TYR A 192 4.56 3.66 -6.46
CA TYR A 192 4.52 2.99 -7.76
C TYR A 192 4.01 3.97 -8.82
N ARG A 193 4.73 4.10 -9.93
CA ARG A 193 4.19 4.71 -11.16
C ARG A 193 3.77 3.58 -12.08
N VAL A 194 2.51 3.60 -12.52
CA VAL A 194 1.95 2.55 -13.36
C VAL A 194 1.38 3.13 -14.65
N THR A 195 1.60 2.44 -15.75
CA THR A 195 1.01 2.75 -17.04
C THR A 195 -0.03 1.67 -17.36
N LEU A 196 -1.29 2.06 -17.49
CA LEU A 196 -2.36 1.16 -17.93
C LEU A 196 -2.14 0.74 -19.39
N ASN A 197 -2.74 -0.38 -19.79
CA ASN A 197 -2.66 -0.85 -21.19
C ASN A 197 -3.24 0.13 -22.23
N ASN A 198 -4.04 1.11 -21.79
CA ASN A 198 -4.55 2.19 -22.64
C ASN A 198 -3.63 3.44 -22.67
N GLY A 199 -2.48 3.40 -21.99
CA GLY A 199 -1.49 4.49 -21.93
C GLY A 199 -1.65 5.47 -20.78
N GLU A 200 -2.73 5.41 -19.99
CA GLU A 200 -2.92 6.30 -18.83
C GLU A 200 -1.88 6.02 -17.74
N ILE A 201 -1.35 7.09 -17.13
CA ILE A 201 -0.29 7.00 -16.13
C ILE A 201 -0.82 7.43 -14.76
N TRP A 202 -0.56 6.60 -13.75
CA TRP A 202 -1.08 6.78 -12.40
C TRP A 202 0.02 6.60 -11.35
N ALA A 203 -0.13 7.29 -10.22
CA ALA A 203 0.63 7.04 -9.01
C ALA A 203 -0.20 6.17 -8.04
N ILE A 204 0.37 5.05 -7.59
CA ILE A 204 -0.16 4.28 -6.46
C ILE A 204 0.74 4.53 -5.26
N ASN A 205 0.16 5.05 -4.18
CA ASN A 205 0.86 5.38 -2.94
C ASN A 205 0.18 4.70 -1.72
N PRO A 206 0.45 3.40 -1.46
CA PRO A 206 -0.18 2.67 -0.37
C PRO A 206 0.15 3.22 1.03
N SER A 207 1.30 3.89 1.18
CA SER A 207 1.82 4.42 2.45
C SER A 207 1.66 5.95 2.58
N GLY A 208 0.93 6.59 1.66
CA GLY A 208 0.80 8.05 1.61
C GLY A 208 0.22 8.69 2.86
N ALA A 209 -0.58 7.93 3.63
CA ALA A 209 -1.16 8.42 4.86
C ALA A 209 -0.11 8.83 5.91
N GLN A 210 1.12 8.30 5.83
CA GLN A 210 2.22 8.70 6.70
C GLN A 210 2.54 10.20 6.64
N TYR A 211 2.11 10.87 5.57
CA TYR A 211 2.27 12.32 5.36
C TYR A 211 0.93 13.06 5.28
N GLY A 212 -0.18 12.40 5.65
CA GLY A 212 -1.52 12.98 5.67
C GLY A 212 -2.38 12.72 4.43
N PHE A 213 -1.85 12.03 3.40
CA PHE A 213 -2.60 11.72 2.18
C PHE A 213 -3.33 10.37 2.28
N SER A 214 -4.64 10.40 2.54
CA SER A 214 -5.46 9.18 2.62
C SER A 214 -5.65 8.47 1.28
N GLN A 215 -5.65 9.23 0.18
CA GLN A 215 -5.84 8.72 -1.18
C GLN A 215 -4.59 7.99 -1.68
N CYS A 216 -4.74 6.69 -1.97
CA CYS A 216 -3.67 5.84 -2.48
C CYS A 216 -3.55 5.78 -4.01
N LEU A 217 -4.44 6.43 -4.76
CA LEU A 217 -4.40 6.49 -6.22
C LEU A 217 -4.64 7.92 -6.70
N SER A 218 -3.80 8.38 -7.62
CA SER A 218 -3.95 9.66 -8.30
C SER A 218 -3.46 9.56 -9.75
N PRO A 219 -4.05 10.29 -10.71
CA PRO A 219 -3.42 10.51 -12.01
C PRO A 219 -2.00 11.04 -11.82
N TRP A 220 -1.05 10.58 -12.63
CA TRP A 220 0.36 10.94 -12.47
C TRP A 220 0.57 12.46 -12.50
N ARG A 221 -0.07 13.14 -13.46
CA ARG A 221 -0.01 14.60 -13.58
C ARG A 221 -0.54 15.32 -12.33
N GLU A 222 -1.59 14.80 -11.70
CA GLU A 222 -2.10 15.39 -10.45
C GLU A 222 -1.11 15.17 -9.30
N PHE A 223 -0.57 13.96 -9.19
CA PHE A 223 0.44 13.63 -8.18
C PHE A 223 1.69 14.52 -8.31
N GLU A 224 2.18 14.72 -9.53
CA GLU A 224 3.31 15.62 -9.83
C GLU A 224 3.04 17.05 -9.38
N ASN A 225 1.86 17.58 -9.70
CA ASN A 225 1.55 18.99 -9.42
C ASN A 225 1.20 19.27 -7.97
N THR A 226 0.72 18.28 -7.21
CA THR A 226 0.14 18.50 -5.88
C THR A 226 0.92 17.86 -4.74
N ARG A 227 1.79 16.89 -5.02
CA ARG A 227 2.47 16.11 -3.97
C ARG A 227 3.96 15.96 -4.21
N LEU A 228 4.39 15.83 -5.45
CA LEU A 228 5.79 15.58 -5.80
C LEU A 228 6.63 16.85 -5.66
N ILE A 229 7.78 16.73 -4.99
CA ILE A 229 8.83 17.76 -4.98
C ILE A 229 9.92 17.38 -5.99
N SER A 230 10.42 16.15 -5.92
CA SER A 230 11.44 15.67 -6.86
C SER A 230 11.46 14.15 -6.98
N ILE A 231 12.02 13.65 -8.10
CA ILE A 231 12.26 12.21 -8.32
C ILE A 231 13.76 11.97 -8.16
N HIS A 232 14.13 11.10 -7.23
CA HIS A 232 15.52 10.70 -7.00
C HIS A 232 15.90 9.43 -7.76
N ARG A 233 14.92 8.54 -8.00
CA ARG A 233 15.14 7.30 -8.73
C ARG A 233 13.87 6.81 -9.41
N GLU A 234 14.05 6.26 -10.60
CA GLU A 234 13.06 5.46 -11.31
C GLU A 234 13.65 4.07 -11.56
N ALA A 235 12.90 3.02 -11.25
CA ALA A 235 13.34 1.66 -11.46
C ALA A 235 12.18 0.72 -11.79
N ASN A 236 12.50 -0.45 -12.34
CA ASN A 236 11.52 -1.50 -12.59
C ASN A 236 11.04 -2.13 -11.28
N LEU A 237 9.82 -2.69 -11.29
CA LEU A 237 9.26 -3.47 -10.18
C LEU A 237 10.26 -4.52 -9.65
N GLY A 238 10.50 -4.50 -8.34
CA GLY A 238 11.43 -5.38 -7.64
C GLY A 238 12.85 -4.84 -7.47
N TYR A 239 13.22 -3.74 -8.14
CA TYR A 239 14.55 -3.15 -8.00
C TYR A 239 14.84 -2.75 -6.55
N HIS A 240 13.95 -1.98 -5.93
CA HIS A 240 14.20 -1.47 -4.59
C HIS A 240 14.28 -2.60 -3.57
N ARG A 241 13.45 -3.64 -3.70
CA ARG A 241 13.53 -4.81 -2.82
C ARG A 241 14.92 -5.45 -2.84
N VAL A 242 15.52 -5.61 -4.02
CA VAL A 242 16.88 -6.15 -4.17
C VAL A 242 17.92 -5.16 -3.63
N GLU A 243 17.79 -3.89 -3.96
CA GLU A 243 18.76 -2.86 -3.59
C GLU A 243 18.77 -2.56 -2.09
N ILE A 244 17.61 -2.54 -1.45
CA ILE A 244 17.47 -2.42 0.01
C ILE A 244 18.14 -3.60 0.66
N ARG A 245 17.84 -4.84 0.22
CA ARG A 245 18.50 -6.04 0.75
C ARG A 245 20.01 -5.99 0.60
N ARG A 246 20.50 -5.49 -0.54
CA ARG A 246 21.93 -5.26 -0.79
C ARG A 246 22.52 -4.21 0.14
N SER A 247 21.87 -3.07 0.28
CA SER A 247 22.30 -1.96 1.13
C SER A 247 22.34 -2.35 2.61
N CYS A 248 21.45 -3.25 3.04
CA CYS A 248 21.49 -3.85 4.37
C CYS A 248 22.79 -4.60 4.64
N TYR A 249 23.48 -5.07 3.58
CA TYR A 249 24.81 -5.68 3.66
C TYR A 249 25.95 -4.69 3.93
N HIS A 250 25.69 -3.38 3.96
CA HIS A 250 26.73 -2.37 4.24
C HIS A 250 26.47 -1.58 5.53
N LEU A 251 25.39 -1.90 6.25
CA LEU A 251 25.06 -1.26 7.51
C LEU A 251 25.99 -1.74 8.63
N LYS A 252 26.58 -0.78 9.35
CA LYS A 252 27.47 -1.03 10.49
C LYS A 252 26.74 -1.18 11.83
N ASP A 253 25.47 -0.77 11.89
CA ASP A 253 24.65 -0.88 13.10
C ASP A 253 23.96 -2.24 13.16
N ARG A 254 24.32 -3.05 14.16
CA ARG A 254 23.80 -4.40 14.38
C ARG A 254 22.28 -4.43 14.48
N CYS A 255 21.69 -3.47 15.21
CA CYS A 255 20.25 -3.44 15.46
C CYS A 255 19.48 -3.21 14.15
N THR A 256 19.97 -2.30 13.31
CA THR A 256 19.39 -2.00 12.01
C THR A 256 19.51 -3.19 11.06
N VAL A 257 20.64 -3.92 11.07
CA VAL A 257 20.80 -5.14 10.28
C VAL A 257 19.79 -6.23 10.70
N ILE A 258 19.64 -6.46 12.01
CA ILE A 258 18.67 -7.43 12.54
C ILE A 258 17.24 -7.05 12.14
N TRP A 259 16.88 -5.78 12.30
CA TRP A 259 15.55 -5.28 11.94
C TRP A 259 15.23 -5.51 10.45
N TRP A 260 16.19 -5.24 9.56
CA TRP A 260 16.01 -5.53 8.14
C TRP A 260 15.88 -7.02 7.85
N ALA A 261 16.71 -7.85 8.48
CA ALA A 261 16.61 -9.30 8.32
C ALA A 261 15.21 -9.81 8.73
N GLU A 262 14.61 -9.26 9.78
CA GLU A 262 13.25 -9.61 10.21
C GLU A 262 12.17 -9.18 9.24
N LEU A 263 12.28 -7.97 8.67
CA LEU A 263 11.36 -7.54 7.63
C LEU A 263 11.42 -8.47 6.42
N PHE A 264 12.62 -8.89 6.00
CA PHE A 264 12.77 -9.81 4.88
C PHE A 264 12.31 -11.23 5.21
N ASP A 265 12.58 -11.73 6.41
CA ASP A 265 12.08 -13.04 6.88
C ASP A 265 10.55 -13.06 6.90
N LEU A 266 9.93 -12.00 7.44
CA LEU A 266 8.47 -11.88 7.48
C LEU A 266 7.88 -11.77 6.06
N ALA A 267 8.49 -10.97 5.19
CA ALA A 267 8.05 -10.84 3.80
C ALA A 267 8.12 -12.18 3.05
N ALA A 268 9.22 -12.92 3.19
CA ALA A 268 9.37 -14.25 2.60
C ALA A 268 8.32 -15.23 3.14
N ALA A 269 8.10 -15.24 4.46
CA ALA A 269 7.10 -16.09 5.08
C ALA A 269 5.67 -15.76 4.60
N LEU A 270 5.35 -14.48 4.41
CA LEU A 270 4.06 -14.05 3.85
C LEU A 270 3.90 -14.48 2.40
N GLU A 271 4.96 -14.36 1.59
CA GLU A 271 4.95 -14.79 0.18
C GLU A 271 4.67 -16.28 0.04
N GLU A 272 5.23 -17.13 0.92
CA GLU A 272 4.92 -18.55 0.97
C GLU A 272 3.42 -18.84 1.24
N LYS A 273 2.70 -17.91 1.87
CA LYS A 273 1.25 -18.05 2.15
C LYS A 273 0.35 -17.50 1.06
N ILE A 274 0.87 -16.76 0.08
CA ILE A 274 0.06 -16.17 -1.00
C ILE A 274 -0.75 -17.21 -1.79
N PRO A 275 -0.20 -18.39 -2.16
CA PRO A 275 -0.99 -19.42 -2.83
C PRO A 275 -2.22 -19.84 -2.01
N THR A 276 -2.05 -20.05 -0.70
CA THR A 276 -3.16 -20.37 0.22
C THR A 276 -4.16 -19.24 0.31
N LEU A 277 -3.71 -17.99 0.45
CA LEU A 277 -4.57 -16.80 0.49
C LEU A 277 -5.38 -16.61 -0.80
N SER A 278 -4.78 -16.93 -1.95
CA SER A 278 -5.43 -16.79 -3.26
C SER A 278 -6.38 -17.95 -3.62
N SER A 279 -6.28 -19.09 -2.93
CA SER A 279 -7.04 -20.31 -3.26
C SER A 279 -8.55 -20.10 -3.26
N SER A 280 -9.06 -19.30 -2.32
CA SER A 280 -10.49 -18.94 -2.21
C SER A 280 -10.98 -18.03 -3.33
N HIS A 281 -10.06 -17.52 -4.15
CA HIS A 281 -10.31 -16.66 -5.29
C HIS A 281 -9.73 -17.28 -6.57
N GLY A 282 -9.89 -18.60 -6.73
CA GLY A 282 -9.47 -19.33 -7.94
C GLY A 282 -7.95 -19.35 -8.16
N GLY A 283 -7.16 -19.20 -7.10
CA GLY A 283 -5.70 -19.16 -7.17
C GLY A 283 -5.15 -17.89 -7.84
N ASN A 284 -5.98 -16.85 -8.02
CA ASN A 284 -5.59 -15.65 -8.75
C ASN A 284 -6.10 -14.38 -8.06
N LEU A 285 -5.19 -13.64 -7.43
CA LEU A 285 -5.50 -12.40 -6.71
C LEU A 285 -6.22 -11.34 -7.57
N LYS A 286 -6.05 -11.36 -8.90
CA LYS A 286 -6.75 -10.43 -9.80
C LYS A 286 -8.27 -10.62 -9.81
N LEU A 287 -8.75 -11.83 -9.49
CA LEU A 287 -10.18 -12.13 -9.49
C LEU A 287 -10.91 -11.39 -8.37
N ILE A 288 -10.20 -10.98 -7.31
CA ILE A 288 -10.75 -10.16 -6.24
C ILE A 288 -11.30 -8.84 -6.80
N LEU A 289 -10.66 -8.26 -7.84
CA LEU A 289 -11.04 -6.96 -8.40
C LEU A 289 -12.36 -6.99 -9.20
N GLN A 290 -12.92 -8.16 -9.46
CA GLN A 290 -14.05 -8.35 -10.37
C GLN A 290 -15.42 -8.21 -9.69
N GLY A 291 -16.48 -8.26 -10.49
CA GLY A 291 -17.85 -8.25 -10.00
C GLY A 291 -18.37 -6.88 -9.53
N SER A 292 -19.52 -6.92 -8.86
CA SER A 292 -20.17 -5.74 -8.28
C SER A 292 -19.31 -5.12 -7.17
N GLU A 293 -19.71 -3.97 -6.65
CA GLU A 293 -18.99 -3.36 -5.52
C GLU A 293 -19.10 -4.22 -4.26
N ALA A 294 -20.28 -4.77 -3.97
CA ALA A 294 -20.46 -5.68 -2.85
C ALA A 294 -19.59 -6.94 -2.98
N VAL A 295 -19.48 -7.51 -4.19
CA VAL A 295 -18.62 -8.68 -4.43
C VAL A 295 -17.15 -8.36 -4.18
N PHE A 296 -16.66 -7.22 -4.68
CA PHE A 296 -15.30 -6.76 -4.42
C PHE A 296 -15.04 -6.55 -2.93
N GLN A 297 -15.93 -5.84 -2.22
CA GLN A 297 -15.76 -5.58 -0.79
C GLN A 297 -15.77 -6.87 0.04
N ASN A 298 -16.65 -7.82 -0.28
CA ASN A 298 -16.68 -9.12 0.39
C ASN A 298 -15.38 -9.91 0.17
N ALA A 299 -14.91 -10.01 -1.07
CA ALA A 299 -13.66 -10.71 -1.39
C ALA A 299 -12.44 -10.02 -0.76
N LYS A 300 -12.41 -8.69 -0.76
CA LYS A 300 -11.38 -7.89 -0.08
C LYS A 300 -11.35 -8.20 1.42
N ASN A 301 -12.50 -8.15 2.10
CA ASN A 301 -12.57 -8.37 3.54
C ASN A 301 -12.16 -9.81 3.90
N GLU A 302 -12.63 -10.80 3.15
CA GLU A 302 -12.25 -12.21 3.33
C GLU A 302 -10.73 -12.41 3.20
N LEU A 303 -10.10 -11.83 2.16
CA LEU A 303 -8.65 -11.87 2.00
C LEU A 303 -7.94 -11.21 3.18
N LEU A 304 -8.39 -10.03 3.62
CA LEU A 304 -7.73 -9.28 4.69
C LEU A 304 -7.82 -9.98 6.05
N ASP A 305 -8.92 -10.68 6.32
CA ASP A 305 -9.07 -11.43 7.57
C ASP A 305 -8.17 -12.67 7.58
N LYS A 306 -8.10 -13.40 6.46
CA LYS A 306 -7.13 -14.50 6.28
C LYS A 306 -5.70 -14.01 6.39
N LEU A 307 -5.39 -12.87 5.77
CA LEU A 307 -4.07 -12.24 5.83
C LEU A 307 -3.68 -11.89 7.27
N GLY A 308 -4.58 -11.31 8.07
CA GLY A 308 -4.30 -10.99 9.48
C GLY A 308 -3.87 -12.22 10.28
N ASN A 309 -4.56 -13.34 10.10
CA ASN A 309 -4.19 -14.62 10.70
C ASN A 309 -2.83 -15.13 10.19
N CYS A 310 -2.57 -15.03 8.88
CA CYS A 310 -1.28 -15.40 8.31
C CYS A 310 -0.13 -14.55 8.85
N VAL A 311 -0.32 -13.24 9.02
CA VAL A 311 0.70 -12.35 9.58
C VAL A 311 1.07 -12.78 11.00
N ASN A 312 0.10 -13.05 11.87
CA ASN A 312 0.36 -13.54 13.22
C ASN A 312 1.15 -14.87 13.20
N LEU A 313 0.72 -15.85 12.39
CA LEU A 313 1.44 -17.13 12.28
C LEU A 313 2.87 -16.96 11.75
N CYS A 314 3.08 -16.04 10.81
CA CYS A 314 4.41 -15.74 10.28
C CYS A 314 5.27 -15.01 11.32
N LEU A 315 4.70 -14.12 12.12
CA LEU A 315 5.40 -13.48 13.24
C LEU A 315 5.83 -14.52 14.28
N ASP A 316 4.94 -15.43 14.70
CA ASP A 316 5.28 -16.49 15.65
C ASP A 316 6.47 -17.33 15.18
N LYS A 317 6.51 -17.70 13.89
CA LYS A 317 7.63 -18.41 13.28
C LYS A 317 8.90 -17.56 13.20
N THR A 318 8.77 -16.30 12.77
CA THR A 318 9.91 -15.37 12.57
C THR A 318 10.58 -14.98 13.88
N PHE A 319 9.80 -14.91 14.96
CA PHE A 319 10.23 -14.53 16.30
C PHE A 319 10.32 -15.73 17.28
N ALA A 320 10.24 -16.95 16.77
CA ALA A 320 10.57 -18.14 17.56
C ALA A 320 12.02 -18.02 18.09
N PRO A 321 12.32 -18.48 19.32
CA PRO A 321 13.66 -18.34 19.92
C PRO A 321 14.79 -18.86 19.03
N GLN A 322 14.56 -19.97 18.32
CA GLN A 322 15.51 -20.57 17.39
C GLN A 322 15.78 -19.65 16.19
N SER A 323 14.74 -19.06 15.60
CA SER A 323 14.85 -18.11 14.49
C SER A 323 15.63 -16.86 14.90
N ILE A 324 15.35 -16.32 16.09
CA ILE A 324 16.06 -15.15 16.64
C ILE A 324 17.54 -15.47 16.88
N ALA A 325 17.85 -16.62 17.47
CA ALA A 325 19.22 -17.04 17.74
C ALA A 325 20.01 -17.23 16.44
N MET A 326 19.43 -17.93 15.46
CA MET A 326 20.03 -18.14 14.15
C MET A 326 20.30 -16.81 13.43
N ARG A 327 19.32 -15.90 13.40
CA ARG A 327 19.48 -14.57 12.80
C ARG A 327 20.59 -13.77 13.48
N SER A 328 20.60 -13.76 14.81
CA SER A 328 21.63 -13.05 15.59
C SER A 328 23.02 -13.56 15.26
N GLN A 329 23.21 -14.89 15.21
CA GLN A 329 24.47 -15.51 14.87
C GLN A 329 24.92 -15.16 13.44
N LEU A 330 24.02 -15.21 12.46
CA LEU A 330 24.33 -14.84 11.07
C LEU A 330 24.76 -13.36 10.95
N VAL A 331 24.10 -12.47 11.68
CA VAL A 331 24.47 -11.05 11.73
C VAL A 331 25.83 -10.87 12.39
N ASP A 332 26.10 -11.56 13.50
CA ASP A 332 27.37 -11.46 14.23
C ASP A 332 28.56 -11.97 13.39
N ILE A 333 28.41 -13.13 12.73
CA ILE A 333 29.41 -13.68 11.80
C ILE A 333 29.71 -12.66 10.69
N ARG A 334 28.66 -12.09 10.09
CA ARG A 334 28.81 -11.12 9.02
C ARG A 334 29.55 -9.86 9.48
N MET A 335 29.15 -9.29 10.62
CA MET A 335 29.80 -8.08 11.15
C MET A 335 31.28 -8.32 11.49
N ALA A 336 31.64 -9.54 11.87
CA ALA A 336 33.04 -9.91 12.08
C ALA A 336 33.84 -9.96 10.76
N LEU A 337 33.27 -10.51 9.68
CA LEU A 337 33.90 -10.57 8.35
C LEU A 337 34.11 -9.17 7.72
N GLU A 338 33.18 -8.24 7.93
CA GLU A 338 33.35 -6.86 7.46
C GLU A 338 34.47 -6.13 8.20
N LYS A 339 34.66 -6.42 9.50
CA LYS A 339 35.77 -5.85 10.26
C LYS A 339 37.12 -6.35 9.77
N SER A 340 37.27 -7.65 9.50
CA SER A 340 38.53 -8.24 9.04
C SER A 340 38.94 -7.75 7.65
N THR A 341 37.99 -7.51 6.75
CA THR A 341 38.27 -6.98 5.40
C THR A 341 38.61 -5.49 5.36
N SER A 342 38.21 -4.73 6.39
CA SER A 342 38.51 -3.30 6.50
C SER A 342 39.90 -2.96 7.04
N HIS A 343 40.65 -3.96 7.52
CA HIS A 343 42.02 -3.82 8.03
C HIS A 343 42.97 -4.74 7.27
N PRO A 344 43.32 -4.45 6.01
CA PRO A 344 44.47 -5.10 5.40
C PRO A 344 45.72 -4.58 6.12
N GLU A 345 46.45 -5.49 6.77
CA GLU A 345 47.75 -5.24 7.38
C GLU A 345 48.64 -4.45 6.40
N ARG A 346 49.12 -3.28 6.84
CA ARG A 346 50.17 -2.51 6.19
C ARG A 346 51.52 -2.91 6.75
#